data_AF-A0A7X6BQ72-F1
#
_entry.id   AF-A0A7X6BQ72-F1
#
_cell.length_a   1.000
_cell.length_b   1.000
_cell.length_c   1.000
_cell.angle_alpha   90.00
_cell.angle_beta   90.00
_cell.angle_gamma   90.00
#
_symmetry.space_group_name_H-M   'P 1'
#
loop_
_entity.id
_entity.type
_entity.pdbx_description
1 polymer ?
#
loop_
_entity_poly.entity_id
_entity_poly.type
_entity_poly.pdbx_seq_one_letter_code
_entity_poly.pdbx_strand_id
1 'polypeptide(L)'
;MPRKPRIRAPYRMVSAPTWELARADYLGGMTAQKVADRHGIGLHNLRQTIARNGWSKRALADARAMAGPGGPPITLPAAPAAADAPSFEGDLLQTVLARARAALMAGRGAEASSLLKATREYVLVQQDVADARAANADGLARWDTAQPARAGALTETVTIQTLHARWSKLSEAELAMRADPTGEAGLKDWVEGRAAETERGRRR
;
A
#
# COMPACT_ATOMS: atom_id res chain seq x y z
N MET A 1 -5.13 15.34 -49.80
CA MET A 1 -3.75 15.42 -49.26
C MET A 1 -3.47 14.19 -48.39
N PRO A 2 -2.49 13.34 -48.73
CA PRO A 2 -2.16 12.18 -47.93
C PRO A 2 -1.56 12.61 -46.58
N ARG A 3 -2.14 12.15 -45.46
CA ARG A 3 -1.63 12.44 -44.12
C ARG A 3 -0.28 11.74 -43.93
N LYS A 4 0.78 12.51 -43.68
CA LYS A 4 2.13 12.01 -43.37
C LYS A 4 2.06 10.96 -42.25
N PRO A 5 2.64 9.76 -42.42
CA PRO A 5 2.68 8.77 -41.35
C PRO A 5 3.51 9.29 -40.19
N ARG A 6 2.93 9.29 -38.98
CA ARG A 6 3.63 9.66 -37.75
C ARG A 6 4.63 8.56 -37.41
N ILE A 7 5.91 8.79 -37.68
CA ILE A 7 7.01 7.97 -37.18
C ILE A 7 6.93 8.02 -35.65
N ARG A 8 6.58 6.90 -35.01
CA ARG A 8 6.55 6.81 -33.55
C ARG A 8 8.01 6.83 -33.08
N ALA A 9 8.33 7.73 -32.16
CA ALA A 9 9.65 7.77 -31.54
C ALA A 9 9.98 6.40 -30.93
N PRO A 10 11.23 5.93 -31.03
CA PRO A 10 11.63 4.63 -30.52
C PRO A 10 11.32 4.53 -29.02
N TYR A 11 10.68 3.42 -28.63
CA TYR A 11 10.31 3.15 -27.25
C TYR A 11 11.58 2.95 -26.42
N ARG A 12 11.91 3.93 -25.58
CA ARG A 12 13.07 3.87 -24.68
C ARG A 12 12.61 3.51 -23.28
N MET A 13 12.97 2.31 -22.81
CA MET A 13 12.82 1.96 -21.40
C MET A 13 13.83 2.77 -20.59
N VAL A 14 13.32 3.56 -19.65
CA VAL A 14 14.11 4.35 -18.71
C VAL A 14 14.46 3.43 -17.54
N SER A 15 15.76 3.27 -17.25
CA SER A 15 16.23 2.40 -16.18
C SER A 15 15.85 2.95 -14.79
N ALA A 16 15.71 2.05 -13.80
CA ALA A 16 15.43 2.42 -12.41
C ALA A 16 16.33 3.55 -11.85
N PRO A 17 17.68 3.55 -12.05
CA PRO A 17 18.53 4.63 -11.56
C PRO A 17 18.22 5.99 -12.22
N THR A 18 17.79 6.03 -13.48
CA THR A 18 17.38 7.28 -14.12
C THR A 18 16.10 7.86 -13.52
N TRP A 19 15.18 7.00 -13.06
CA TRP A 19 13.98 7.46 -12.34
C TRP A 19 14.28 8.03 -10.96
N GLU A 20 15.28 7.48 -10.25
CA GLU A 20 15.72 8.03 -8.96
C GLU A 20 16.35 9.42 -9.11
N LEU A 21 17.21 9.61 -10.12
CA LEU A 21 17.77 10.92 -10.44
C LEU A 21 16.68 11.93 -10.85
N ALA A 22 15.71 11.50 -11.66
CA ALA A 22 14.58 12.33 -12.05
C ALA A 22 13.70 12.74 -10.84
N ARG A 23 13.51 11.82 -9.88
CA ARG A 23 12.82 12.11 -8.62
C ARG A 23 13.57 13.14 -7.79
N ALA A 24 14.89 12.98 -7.64
CA ALA A 24 15.73 13.90 -6.90
C ALA A 24 15.68 15.32 -7.49
N ASP A 25 15.79 15.46 -8.82
CA ASP A 25 15.71 16.76 -9.49
C ASP A 25 14.31 17.40 -9.38
N TYR A 26 13.25 16.60 -9.52
CA TYR A 26 11.87 17.10 -9.38
C TYR A 26 11.60 17.60 -7.96
N LEU A 27 11.97 16.80 -6.95
CA LEU A 27 11.81 17.16 -5.53
C LEU A 27 12.78 18.29 -5.10
N GLY A 28 13.94 18.39 -5.75
CA GLY A 28 14.93 19.47 -5.59
C GLY A 28 14.48 20.82 -6.16
N GLY A 29 13.32 20.89 -6.80
CA GLY A 29 12.69 22.14 -7.21
C GLY A 29 12.55 22.33 -8.72
N MET A 30 13.16 21.46 -9.54
CA MET A 30 13.00 21.57 -11.00
C MET A 30 11.54 21.35 -11.43
N THR A 31 11.15 21.96 -12.55
CA THR A 31 9.83 21.74 -13.14
C THR A 31 9.80 20.37 -13.82
N ALA A 32 8.64 19.73 -13.87
CA ALA A 32 8.49 18.42 -14.53
C ALA A 32 8.93 18.47 -16.00
N GLN A 33 8.76 19.60 -16.68
CA GLN A 33 9.25 19.81 -18.04
C GLN A 33 10.78 19.73 -18.12
N LYS A 34 11.48 20.48 -17.27
CA LYS A 34 12.95 20.50 -17.26
C LYS A 34 13.55 19.16 -16.86
N VAL A 35 12.89 18.42 -15.96
CA VAL A 35 13.29 17.06 -15.56
C VAL A 35 13.10 16.07 -16.72
N ALA A 36 11.96 16.14 -17.42
CA ALA A 36 11.68 15.31 -18.58
C ALA A 36 12.75 15.50 -19.68
N ASP A 37 13.07 16.76 -20.00
CA ASP A 37 14.05 17.09 -21.02
C ASP A 37 15.47 16.65 -20.61
N ARG A 38 15.84 16.84 -19.33
CA ARG A 38 17.17 16.47 -18.81
C ARG A 38 17.43 14.97 -18.81
N HIS A 39 16.42 14.17 -18.46
CA HIS A 39 16.55 12.72 -18.35
C HIS A 39 16.07 11.96 -19.61
N GLY A 40 15.65 12.69 -20.65
CA GLY A 40 15.12 12.10 -21.88
C GLY A 40 13.84 11.30 -21.65
N ILE A 41 13.04 11.67 -20.65
CA ILE A 41 11.80 10.99 -20.26
C ILE A 41 10.63 11.73 -20.89
N GLY A 42 9.66 11.01 -21.45
CA GLY A 42 8.42 11.64 -21.91
C GLY A 42 7.67 12.33 -20.76
N LEU A 43 7.32 13.60 -20.90
CA LEU A 43 6.62 14.39 -19.87
C LEU A 43 5.36 13.69 -19.34
N HIS A 44 4.58 13.08 -20.22
CA HIS A 44 3.38 12.34 -19.84
C HIS A 44 3.71 11.15 -18.92
N ASN A 45 4.74 10.38 -19.25
CA ASN A 45 5.20 9.24 -18.45
C ASN A 45 5.73 9.71 -17.09
N LEU A 46 6.50 10.80 -17.06
CA LEU A 46 6.95 11.41 -15.80
C LEU A 46 5.78 11.83 -14.91
N ARG A 47 4.74 12.48 -15.46
CA ARG A 47 3.54 12.86 -14.70
C ARG A 47 2.77 11.66 -14.17
N GLN A 48 2.64 10.60 -14.97
CA GLN A 48 1.97 9.37 -14.54
C GLN A 48 2.74 8.68 -13.41
N THR A 49 4.07 8.65 -13.49
CA THR A 49 4.95 8.12 -12.43
C THR A 49 4.89 8.96 -11.16
N ILE A 50 4.86 10.30 -11.28
CA ILE A 50 4.65 11.23 -10.14
C ILE A 50 3.34 10.90 -9.41
N ALA A 51 2.24 10.74 -10.15
CA ALA A 51 0.94 10.42 -9.57
C ALA A 51 0.90 9.04 -8.92
N ARG A 52 1.45 8.01 -9.60
CA ARG A 52 1.46 6.62 -9.11
C ARG A 52 2.31 6.46 -7.85
N ASN A 53 3.45 7.13 -7.80
CA ASN A 53 4.40 7.03 -6.68
C ASN A 53 4.23 8.13 -5.63
N GLY A 54 3.20 8.98 -5.77
CA GLY A 54 2.90 10.04 -4.81
C GLY A 54 4.00 11.10 -4.64
N TRP A 55 4.77 11.42 -5.68
CA TRP A 55 5.86 12.40 -5.58
C TRP A 55 5.30 13.81 -5.41
N SER A 56 5.29 14.32 -4.19
CA SER A 56 4.74 15.64 -3.88
C SER A 56 5.78 16.56 -3.26
N LYS A 57 5.99 17.72 -3.90
CA LYS A 57 6.78 18.83 -3.32
C LYS A 57 6.18 19.31 -2.00
N ARG A 58 4.86 19.23 -1.86
CA ARG A 58 4.14 19.59 -0.62
C ARG A 58 4.42 18.59 0.49
N ALA A 59 4.39 17.28 0.21
CA ALA A 59 4.75 16.28 1.21
C ALA A 59 6.21 16.41 1.68
N LEU A 60 7.13 16.78 0.77
CA LEU A 60 8.51 17.09 1.15
C LEU A 60 8.61 18.38 1.99
N ALA A 61 7.83 19.42 1.66
CA ALA A 61 7.79 20.66 2.43
C ALA A 61 7.18 20.43 3.82
N ASP A 62 6.12 19.65 3.93
CA ASP A 62 5.49 19.24 5.19
C ASP A 62 6.49 18.43 6.03
N ALA A 63 7.22 17.48 5.43
CA ALA A 63 8.28 16.72 6.10
C ALA A 63 9.44 17.62 6.59
N ARG A 64 9.84 18.62 5.80
CA ARG A 64 10.86 19.60 6.20
C ARG A 64 10.36 20.55 7.29
N ALA A 65 9.10 20.95 7.24
CA ALA A 65 8.47 21.79 8.26
C ALA A 65 8.40 21.08 9.61
N MET A 66 8.15 19.77 9.61
CA MET A 66 8.21 18.93 10.81
C MET A 66 9.64 18.73 11.35
N ALA A 67 10.66 18.82 10.48
CA ALA A 67 12.07 18.62 10.85
C ALA A 67 12.77 19.88 11.44
N GLY A 68 12.15 21.06 11.39
CA GLY A 68 12.72 22.32 11.89
C GLY A 68 13.90 22.86 11.06
N PRO A 69 14.32 24.13 11.25
CA PRO A 69 15.40 24.74 10.48
C PRO A 69 16.76 24.24 10.97
N GLY A 70 17.49 23.48 10.13
CA GLY A 70 18.90 23.13 10.36
C GLY A 70 19.20 21.67 10.71
N GLY A 71 18.20 20.78 10.73
CA GLY A 71 18.46 19.34 10.86
C GLY A 71 19.17 18.78 9.61
N PRO A 72 20.16 17.87 9.75
CA PRO A 72 20.74 17.18 8.59
C PRO A 72 19.62 16.46 7.82
N PRO A 73 19.81 16.22 6.50
CA PRO A 73 18.81 15.50 5.72
C PRO A 73 18.53 14.19 6.43
N ILE A 74 17.28 14.01 6.86
CA ILE A 74 16.82 12.73 7.40
C ILE A 74 16.97 11.75 6.24
N THR A 75 18.08 11.00 6.23
CA THR A 75 18.06 9.65 5.69
C THR A 75 16.87 9.02 6.36
N LEU A 76 15.86 8.64 5.57
CA LEU A 76 14.76 7.80 6.06
C LEU A 76 15.43 6.78 6.97
N PRO A 77 15.12 6.76 8.28
CA PRO A 77 15.70 5.73 9.12
C PRO A 77 15.37 4.42 8.43
N ALA A 78 16.39 3.58 8.21
CA ALA A 78 16.15 2.16 7.99
C ALA A 78 15.05 1.78 8.98
N ALA A 79 13.98 1.16 8.48
CA ALA A 79 12.79 0.84 9.26
C ALA A 79 13.24 0.51 10.68
N PRO A 80 12.82 1.28 11.71
CA PRO A 80 13.30 1.00 13.05
C PRO A 80 12.98 -0.46 13.30
N ALA A 81 13.99 -1.23 13.71
CA ALA A 81 13.73 -2.51 14.35
C ALA A 81 12.61 -2.24 15.36
N ALA A 82 11.55 -3.05 15.29
CA ALA A 82 10.25 -2.81 15.91
C ALA A 82 10.28 -2.87 17.46
N ALA A 83 11.28 -2.26 18.09
CA ALA A 83 11.59 -2.37 19.50
C ALA A 83 11.20 -1.14 20.33
N ASP A 84 10.85 0.00 19.71
CA ASP A 84 10.42 1.22 20.43
C ASP A 84 9.21 1.90 19.76
N ALA A 85 8.24 1.12 19.28
CA ALA A 85 6.91 1.68 19.08
C ALA A 85 6.29 1.85 20.48
N PRO A 86 5.86 3.06 20.90
CA PRO A 86 5.13 3.20 22.16
C PRO A 86 3.93 2.25 22.10
N SER A 87 3.93 1.27 23.00
CA SER A 87 2.76 0.43 23.24
C SER A 87 1.66 1.34 23.73
N PHE A 88 0.74 1.72 22.85
CA PHE A 88 -0.47 2.42 23.23
C PHE A 88 -1.41 1.41 23.89
N GLU A 89 -1.14 1.08 25.15
CA GLU A 89 -2.13 0.44 26.02
C GLU A 89 -3.22 1.48 26.33
N GLY A 90 -4.27 1.46 25.52
CA GLY A 90 -5.43 2.34 25.62
C GLY A 90 -6.26 2.31 24.34
N ASP A 91 -7.54 2.63 24.44
CA ASP A 91 -8.41 2.75 23.26
C ASP A 91 -7.88 3.88 22.35
N LEU A 92 -7.20 3.48 21.27
CA LEU A 92 -6.64 4.37 20.26
C LEU A 92 -7.69 5.37 19.76
N LEU A 93 -8.95 4.95 19.66
CA LEU A 93 -10.06 5.79 19.25
C LEU A 93 -10.27 6.94 20.23
N GLN A 94 -10.35 6.64 21.53
CA GLN A 94 -10.51 7.66 22.58
C GLN A 94 -9.35 8.65 22.59
N THR A 95 -8.13 8.15 22.40
CA THR A 95 -6.92 8.97 22.36
C THR A 95 -6.95 9.95 21.19
N VAL A 96 -7.32 9.49 19.99
CA VAL A 96 -7.40 10.37 18.82
C VAL A 96 -8.56 11.36 18.93
N LEU A 97 -9.72 10.95 19.47
CA LEU A 97 -10.85 11.85 19.70
C LEU A 97 -10.51 12.96 20.70
N ALA A 98 -9.83 12.63 21.80
CA ALA A 98 -9.37 13.62 22.77
C ALA A 98 -8.42 14.64 22.13
N ARG A 99 -7.49 14.18 21.29
CA ARG A 99 -6.56 15.05 20.55
C ARG A 99 -7.27 15.92 19.51
N ALA A 100 -8.21 15.36 18.76
CA ALA A 100 -9.01 16.10 17.79
C ALA A 100 -9.83 17.20 18.48
N ARG A 101 -10.42 16.91 19.63
CA ARG A 101 -11.12 17.90 20.47
C ARG A 101 -10.17 19.03 20.91
N ALA A 102 -8.98 18.70 21.41
CA ALA A 102 -8.00 19.72 21.81
C ALA A 102 -7.56 20.60 20.63
N ALA A 103 -7.38 20.02 19.45
CA ALA A 103 -7.05 20.76 18.23
C ALA A 103 -8.18 21.70 17.81
N LEU A 104 -9.45 21.28 17.89
CA LEU A 104 -10.60 22.14 17.63
C LEU A 104 -10.67 23.34 18.59
N MET A 105 -10.51 23.09 19.90
CA MET A 105 -10.52 24.16 20.91
C MET A 105 -9.39 25.18 20.71
N ALA A 106 -8.28 24.75 20.13
CA ALA A 106 -7.14 25.61 19.81
C ALA A 106 -7.19 26.23 18.40
N GLY A 107 -8.31 26.13 17.67
CA GLY A 107 -8.46 26.70 16.33
C GLY A 107 -7.72 25.95 15.22
N ARG A 108 -7.15 24.77 15.51
CA ARG A 108 -6.39 23.94 14.55
C ARG A 108 -7.30 22.97 13.80
N GLY A 109 -8.30 23.49 13.10
CA GLY A 109 -9.32 22.68 12.41
C GLY A 109 -8.77 21.70 11.36
N ALA A 110 -7.65 22.03 10.71
CA ALA A 110 -6.98 21.14 9.77
C ALA A 110 -6.36 19.90 10.45
N GLU A 111 -5.74 20.07 11.63
CA GLU A 111 -5.21 18.94 12.42
C GLU A 111 -6.36 18.03 12.87
N ALA A 112 -7.42 18.61 13.44
CA ALA A 112 -8.60 17.85 13.87
C ALA A 112 -9.23 17.05 12.71
N SER A 113 -9.39 17.68 11.54
CA SER A 113 -9.95 17.01 10.36
C SER A 113 -9.06 15.87 9.86
N SER A 114 -7.73 16.07 9.88
CA SER A 114 -6.77 15.03 9.49
C SER A 114 -6.86 13.81 10.42
N LEU A 115 -6.89 14.06 11.74
CA LEU A 115 -7.02 13.02 12.75
C LEU A 115 -8.31 12.21 12.57
N LEU A 116 -9.46 12.88 12.44
CA LEU A 116 -10.75 12.19 12.29
C LEU A 116 -10.83 11.36 11.00
N LYS A 117 -10.26 11.86 9.89
CA LYS A 117 -10.18 11.10 8.64
C LYS A 117 -9.31 9.86 8.79
N ALA A 118 -8.12 9.99 9.35
CA ALA A 118 -7.23 8.86 9.59
C ALA A 118 -7.88 7.80 10.49
N THR A 119 -8.58 8.22 11.55
CA THR A 119 -9.34 7.33 12.42
C THR A 119 -10.46 6.60 11.69
N ARG A 120 -11.22 7.30 10.85
CA ARG A 120 -12.25 6.68 10.03
C ARG A 120 -11.67 5.59 9.13
N GLU A 121 -10.58 5.89 8.42
CA GLU A 121 -9.93 4.90 7.54
C GLU A 121 -9.38 3.72 8.34
N TYR A 122 -8.82 3.95 9.53
CA TYR A 122 -8.40 2.87 10.43
C TYR A 122 -9.55 1.94 10.81
N VAL A 123 -10.70 2.49 11.21
CA VAL A 123 -11.89 1.68 11.56
C VAL A 123 -12.38 0.85 10.38
N LEU A 124 -12.42 1.44 9.18
CA LEU A 124 -12.81 0.72 7.96
C LEU A 124 -11.84 -0.43 7.65
N VAL A 125 -10.53 -0.21 7.79
CA VAL A 125 -9.52 -1.26 7.62
C VAL A 125 -9.67 -2.36 8.67
N GLN A 126 -9.97 -2.02 9.92
CA GLN A 126 -10.22 -3.03 10.97
C GLN A 126 -11.46 -3.88 10.67
N GLN A 127 -12.52 -3.25 10.15
CA GLN A 127 -13.71 -3.98 9.68
C GLN A 127 -13.37 -4.91 8.52
N ASP A 128 -12.63 -4.42 7.53
CA ASP A 128 -12.18 -5.24 6.41
C ASP A 128 -11.34 -6.45 6.88
N VAL A 129 -10.45 -6.25 7.87
CA VAL A 129 -9.64 -7.33 8.46
C VAL A 129 -10.53 -8.34 9.19
N ALA A 130 -11.50 -7.88 9.98
CA ALA A 130 -12.43 -8.74 10.69
C ALA A 130 -13.28 -9.57 9.71
N ASP A 131 -13.80 -8.93 8.67
CA ASP A 131 -14.57 -9.59 7.61
C ASP A 131 -13.72 -10.62 6.86
N ALA A 132 -12.47 -10.28 6.54
CA ALA A 132 -11.55 -11.21 5.88
C ALA A 132 -11.26 -12.43 6.75
N ARG A 133 -11.08 -12.26 8.06
CA ARG A 133 -10.91 -13.38 8.99
C ARG A 133 -12.16 -14.24 9.08
N ALA A 134 -13.33 -13.61 9.25
CA ALA A 134 -14.61 -14.30 9.34
C ALA A 134 -14.90 -15.12 8.08
N ALA A 135 -14.66 -14.55 6.89
CA ALA A 135 -14.85 -15.23 5.61
C ALA A 135 -13.97 -16.47 5.42
N ASN A 136 -12.83 -16.54 6.10
CA ASN A 136 -11.86 -17.62 5.99
C ASN A 136 -11.85 -18.58 7.18
N ALA A 137 -12.56 -18.27 8.27
CA ALA A 137 -12.51 -19.01 9.52
C ALA A 137 -12.85 -20.50 9.33
N ASP A 138 -13.96 -20.80 8.65
CA ASP A 138 -14.39 -22.19 8.44
C ASP A 138 -13.43 -22.97 7.52
N GLY A 139 -12.89 -22.30 6.50
CA GLY A 139 -11.94 -22.92 5.57
C GLY A 139 -10.59 -23.22 6.23
N LEU A 140 -10.10 -22.30 7.05
CA LEU A 140 -8.89 -22.47 7.85
C LEU A 140 -9.06 -23.54 8.92
N ALA A 141 -10.19 -23.57 9.64
CA ALA A 141 -10.47 -24.61 10.63
C ALA A 141 -10.50 -26.02 10.02
N ARG A 142 -11.10 -26.17 8.82
CA ARG A 142 -11.07 -27.42 8.06
C ARG A 142 -9.65 -27.80 7.62
N TRP A 143 -8.87 -26.83 7.13
CA TRP A 143 -7.49 -27.05 6.70
C TRP A 143 -6.58 -27.45 7.87
N ASP A 144 -6.69 -26.75 9.01
CA ASP A 144 -5.95 -27.07 10.24
C ASP A 144 -6.27 -28.50 10.71
N THR A 145 -7.55 -28.90 10.61
CA THR A 145 -7.98 -30.28 10.93
C THR A 145 -7.37 -31.32 9.98
N ALA A 146 -7.25 -30.98 8.69
CA ALA A 146 -6.65 -31.85 7.67
C ALA A 146 -5.11 -31.88 7.73
N GLN A 147 -4.48 -30.82 8.23
CA GLN A 147 -3.02 -30.64 8.31
C GLN A 147 -2.59 -30.14 9.70
N PRO A 148 -2.77 -30.94 10.77
CA PRO A 148 -2.56 -30.49 12.15
C PRO A 148 -1.11 -30.06 12.43
N ALA A 149 -0.13 -30.63 11.72
CA ALA A 149 1.28 -30.25 11.83
C ALA A 149 1.60 -28.82 11.36
N ARG A 150 0.66 -28.16 10.66
CA ARG A 150 0.83 -26.82 10.09
C ARG A 150 -0.24 -25.83 10.59
N ALA A 151 -0.99 -26.22 11.63
CA ALA A 151 -2.12 -25.45 12.11
C ALA A 151 -1.74 -24.01 12.47
N GLY A 152 -2.54 -23.04 12.00
CA GLY A 152 -2.32 -21.61 12.23
C GLY A 152 -1.24 -20.95 11.37
N ALA A 153 -0.44 -21.69 10.59
CA ALA A 153 0.60 -21.13 9.73
C ALA A 153 0.05 -20.27 8.57
N LEU A 154 -1.21 -20.49 8.18
CA LEU A 154 -1.83 -19.83 7.03
C LEU A 154 -2.75 -18.66 7.37
N THR A 155 -3.14 -18.48 8.64
CA THR A 155 -4.21 -17.55 9.02
C THR A 155 -3.89 -16.10 8.66
N GLU A 156 -2.68 -15.64 8.99
CA GLU A 156 -2.27 -14.25 8.70
C GLU A 156 -2.09 -14.02 7.19
N THR A 157 -1.44 -14.96 6.50
CA THR A 157 -1.21 -14.91 5.05
C THR A 157 -2.52 -14.86 4.26
N VAL A 158 -3.47 -15.75 4.57
CA VAL A 158 -4.78 -15.80 3.91
C VAL A 158 -5.59 -14.52 4.19
N THR A 159 -5.50 -13.97 5.41
CA THR A 159 -6.16 -12.70 5.75
C THR A 159 -5.60 -11.54 4.92
N ILE A 160 -4.27 -11.39 4.89
CA ILE A 160 -3.59 -10.33 4.12
C ILE A 160 -3.90 -10.45 2.63
N GLN A 161 -3.92 -11.66 2.09
CA GLN A 161 -4.26 -11.86 0.68
C GLN A 161 -5.71 -11.55 0.36
N THR A 162 -6.64 -11.95 1.21
CA THR A 162 -8.06 -11.64 1.03
C THR A 162 -8.28 -10.12 1.00
N LEU A 163 -7.61 -9.39 1.90
CA LEU A 163 -7.60 -7.93 1.91
C LEU A 163 -7.00 -7.36 0.63
N HIS A 164 -5.84 -7.88 0.23
CA HIS A 164 -5.17 -7.44 -0.98
C HIS A 164 -6.02 -7.72 -2.24
N ALA A 165 -6.72 -8.85 -2.33
CA ALA A 165 -7.67 -9.17 -3.40
C ALA A 165 -8.79 -8.13 -3.47
N ARG A 166 -9.41 -7.86 -2.32
CA ARG A 166 -10.49 -6.89 -2.18
C ARG A 166 -10.07 -5.50 -2.63
N TRP A 167 -8.89 -5.04 -2.21
CA TRP A 167 -8.42 -3.68 -2.50
C TRP A 167 -7.80 -3.54 -3.90
N SER A 168 -7.13 -4.58 -4.41
CA SER A 168 -6.45 -4.55 -5.72
C SER A 168 -7.33 -5.03 -6.88
N LYS A 169 -8.49 -5.63 -6.58
CA LYS A 169 -9.38 -6.32 -7.54
C LYS A 169 -8.69 -7.47 -8.30
N LEU A 170 -7.60 -8.01 -7.75
CA LEU A 170 -6.94 -9.21 -8.27
C LEU A 170 -7.72 -10.46 -7.88
N SER A 171 -7.66 -11.50 -8.71
CA SER A 171 -8.26 -12.79 -8.37
C SER A 171 -7.50 -13.51 -7.25
N GLU A 172 -8.18 -14.36 -6.48
CA GLU A 172 -7.56 -15.17 -5.41
C GLU A 172 -6.39 -16.02 -5.94
N ALA A 173 -6.52 -16.58 -7.15
CA ALA A 173 -5.48 -17.40 -7.79
C ALA A 173 -4.22 -16.59 -8.17
N GLU A 174 -4.39 -15.37 -8.70
CA GLU A 174 -3.25 -14.48 -9.03
C GLU A 174 -2.50 -14.05 -7.77
N LEU A 175 -3.17 -13.97 -6.63
CA LEU A 175 -2.55 -13.60 -5.36
C LEU A 175 -1.84 -14.76 -4.70
N ALA A 176 -2.40 -15.97 -4.78
CA ALA A 176 -1.75 -17.15 -4.27
C ALA A 176 -0.38 -17.39 -4.90
N MET A 177 -0.28 -17.28 -6.22
CA MET A 177 1.00 -17.38 -6.92
C MET A 177 2.02 -16.30 -6.51
N ARG A 178 1.57 -15.12 -6.07
CA ARG A 178 2.47 -14.00 -5.72
C ARG A 178 2.97 -14.07 -4.28
N ALA A 179 2.15 -14.53 -3.34
CA ALA A 179 2.56 -14.56 -1.93
C ALA A 179 3.19 -15.90 -1.50
N ASP A 180 2.91 -16.98 -2.22
CA ASP A 180 3.54 -18.28 -2.01
C ASP A 180 4.16 -18.79 -3.33
N PRO A 181 5.16 -18.08 -3.89
CA PRO A 181 5.76 -18.47 -5.16
C PRO A 181 6.47 -19.82 -5.09
N THR A 182 6.90 -20.26 -3.89
CA THR A 182 7.56 -21.54 -3.65
C THR A 182 6.57 -22.67 -3.32
N GLY A 183 5.31 -22.35 -2.98
CA GLY A 183 4.31 -23.33 -2.56
C GLY A 183 4.52 -23.86 -1.14
N GLU A 184 5.52 -23.36 -0.42
CA GLU A 184 5.88 -23.85 0.91
C GLU A 184 4.80 -23.56 1.93
N ALA A 185 4.06 -22.46 1.80
CA ALA A 185 2.95 -22.17 2.70
C ALA A 185 1.74 -23.09 2.44
N GLY A 186 1.70 -23.85 1.34
CA GLY A 186 0.55 -24.69 0.97
C GLY A 186 -0.65 -23.87 0.49
N LEU A 187 -0.39 -22.64 0.08
CA LEU A 187 -1.43 -21.65 -0.19
C LEU A 187 -2.12 -21.90 -1.54
N LYS A 188 -1.35 -22.39 -2.52
CA LYS A 188 -1.87 -22.86 -3.80
C LYS A 188 -2.88 -24.00 -3.59
N ASP A 189 -2.51 -25.00 -2.77
CA ASP A 189 -3.35 -26.15 -2.47
C ASP A 189 -4.65 -25.73 -1.76
N TRP A 190 -4.58 -24.71 -0.88
CA TRP A 190 -5.75 -24.14 -0.22
C TRP A 190 -6.71 -23.46 -1.21
N VAL A 191 -6.21 -22.62 -2.12
CA VAL A 191 -7.05 -21.95 -3.13
C VAL A 191 -7.69 -22.96 -4.08
N GLU A 192 -6.92 -23.95 -4.54
CA GLU A 192 -7.41 -25.01 -5.44
C GLU A 192 -8.48 -25.89 -4.75
N GLY A 193 -8.27 -26.25 -3.47
CA GLY A 193 -9.24 -26.98 -2.67
C GLY A 193 -10.56 -26.23 -2.50
N ARG A 194 -10.50 -24.93 -2.20
CA ARG A 194 -11.67 -24.06 -2.03
C ARG A 194 -12.45 -23.84 -3.33
N ALA A 195 -11.75 -23.67 -4.46
CA ALA A 195 -12.37 -23.55 -5.78
C ALA A 195 -13.14 -24.82 -6.17
N ALA A 196 -12.57 -26.00 -5.92
CA ALA A 196 -13.21 -27.29 -6.19
C ALA A 196 -14.45 -27.53 -5.31
N GLU A 197 -14.46 -27.05 -4.07
CA GLU A 197 -15.63 -27.10 -3.18
C GLU A 197 -16.75 -26.16 -3.64
N THR A 198 -16.41 -24.95 -4.05
CA THR A 198 -17.39 -23.96 -4.56
C THR A 198 -18.10 -24.50 -5.81
N GLU A 199 -17.36 -25.14 -6.72
CA GLU A 199 -17.90 -25.78 -7.92
C GLU A 199 -18.78 -27.00 -7.59
N ARG A 200 -18.40 -27.81 -6.59
CA ARG A 200 -19.23 -28.94 -6.12
C ARG A 200 -20.52 -28.50 -5.44
N GLY A 201 -20.49 -27.40 -4.68
CA GLY A 201 -21.68 -26.83 -4.05
C GLY A 201 -22.66 -26.21 -5.05
N ARG A 202 -22.17 -25.73 -6.19
CA ARG A 202 -23.00 -25.12 -7.25
C ARG A 202 -23.71 -26.13 -8.16
N ARG A 203 -23.23 -27.38 -8.17
CA ARG A 203 -23.78 -28.50 -8.97
C ARG A 203 -24.79 -29.36 -8.21
N ARG A 204 -25.02 -29.08 -6.93
CA ARG A 204 -26.07 -29.68 -6.11
C ARG A 204 -27.27 -28.74 -6.03
#